data_AF-A0A961GK76-F1
#
_entry.id   AF-A0A961GK76-F1
#
_cell.length_a   1.000
_cell.length_b   1.000
_cell.length_c   1.000
_cell.angle_alpha   90.00
_cell.angle_beta   90.00
_cell.angle_gamma   90.00
#
_symmetry.space_group_name_H-M   'P 1'
#
loop_
_entity.id
_entity.type
_entity.pdbx_description
1 polymer ?
#
loop_
_entity_poly.entity_id
_entity_poly.type
_entity_poly.pdbx_seq_one_letter_code
_entity_poly.pdbx_strand_id
1 'polypeptide(L)'
;MTEHVRLAGAAVDTLPLVLADRHRALPVGAELEVDPGDLAPELVDDLLMGAGFTVARTAADRVAGAPPVRAVRAWSLPDTVGPGMGLLVCGLNPSPGAADSGVGFFRAGNRFWPAAIAAGIVRADRAPRAALVDDGVGMTDLVKRTTARAADLRPDEYRDGMARVERLVRRWPPGAVVFVGLAGWRIAVDRHARPGVAERRIGEVPVYVMPSTSGLNAGTTLDELVGHLRAAAALAAPR
;
A
#
# COMPACT_ATOMS: atom_id res chain seq x y z
N MET A 1 14.70 -20.24 11.67
CA MET A 1 14.43 -19.67 13.00
C MET A 1 13.10 -18.95 12.88
N THR A 2 12.12 -19.33 13.68
CA THR A 2 10.74 -18.84 13.59
C THR A 2 10.57 -17.74 14.65
N GLU A 3 10.14 -16.55 14.24
CA GLU A 3 9.83 -15.45 15.17
C GLU A 3 8.36 -15.54 15.60
N HIS A 4 8.05 -15.18 16.84
CA HIS A 4 6.66 -15.13 17.33
C HIS A 4 6.22 -13.70 17.56
N VAL A 5 5.07 -13.32 17.00
CA VAL A 5 4.45 -12.00 17.19
C VAL A 5 3.04 -12.18 17.69
N ARG A 6 2.69 -11.46 18.76
CA ARG A 6 1.32 -11.40 19.27
C ARG A 6 0.66 -10.10 18.79
N LEU A 7 -0.46 -10.22 18.09
CA LEU A 7 -1.31 -9.07 17.73
C LEU A 7 -2.34 -8.77 18.82
N ALA A 8 -2.66 -9.76 19.66
CA ALA A 8 -3.60 -9.60 20.76
C ALA A 8 -3.18 -8.48 21.73
N GLY A 9 -4.13 -7.62 22.07
CA GLY A 9 -3.93 -6.50 23.01
C GLY A 9 -3.24 -5.26 22.43
N ALA A 10 -2.73 -5.32 21.19
CA ALA A 10 -2.27 -4.14 20.49
C ALA A 10 -3.48 -3.37 19.92
N ALA A 11 -3.40 -2.03 19.93
CA ALA A 11 -4.39 -1.22 19.23
C ALA A 11 -4.32 -1.54 17.73
N VAL A 12 -5.45 -1.95 17.13
CA VAL A 12 -5.52 -2.37 15.72
C VAL A 12 -4.90 -1.33 14.78
N ASP A 13 -5.05 -0.05 15.14
CA ASP A 13 -4.55 1.09 14.40
C ASP A 13 -3.01 1.19 14.32
N THR A 14 -2.27 0.52 15.20
CA THR A 14 -0.80 0.51 15.19
C THR A 14 -0.23 -0.72 14.48
N LEU A 15 -1.05 -1.76 14.27
CA LEU A 15 -0.61 -3.04 13.72
C LEU A 15 0.07 -2.95 12.35
N PRO A 16 -0.36 -2.10 11.40
CA PRO A 16 0.36 -1.97 10.13
C PRO A 16 1.82 -1.59 10.32
N LEU A 17 2.13 -0.63 11.20
CA LEU A 17 3.50 -0.19 11.46
C LEU A 17 4.30 -1.20 12.28
N VAL A 18 3.67 -1.86 13.25
CA VAL A 18 4.31 -2.95 14.02
C VAL A 18 4.75 -4.08 13.09
N LEU A 19 3.89 -4.51 12.17
CA LEU A 19 4.23 -5.56 11.22
C LEU A 19 5.24 -5.07 10.15
N ALA A 20 5.17 -3.80 9.75
CA ALA A 20 6.18 -3.21 8.87
C ALA A 20 7.59 -3.22 9.52
N ASP A 21 7.68 -2.93 10.82
CA ASP A 21 8.94 -2.98 11.55
C ASP A 21 9.47 -4.42 11.67
N ARG A 22 8.58 -5.41 11.87
CA ARG A 22 8.94 -6.83 11.82
C ARG A 22 9.44 -7.26 10.43
N HIS A 23 8.77 -6.84 9.36
CA HIS A 23 9.21 -7.12 7.98
C HIS A 23 10.63 -6.59 7.69
N ARG A 24 10.98 -5.42 8.26
CA ARG A 24 12.33 -4.84 8.12
C ARG A 24 13.39 -5.55 8.94
N ALA A 25 13.02 -6.06 10.13
CA ALA A 25 13.93 -6.78 11.01
C ALA A 25 14.26 -8.20 10.51
N LEU A 26 13.39 -8.77 9.68
CA LEU A 26 13.49 -10.15 9.21
C LEU A 26 14.08 -10.28 7.80
N PRO A 27 14.96 -11.27 7.56
CA PRO A 27 15.41 -11.58 6.21
C PRO A 27 14.28 -12.20 5.36
N VAL A 28 14.39 -12.07 4.03
CA VAL A 28 13.50 -12.77 3.06
C VAL A 28 13.50 -14.27 3.36
N GLY A 29 12.30 -14.85 3.43
CA GLY A 29 12.09 -16.27 3.74
C GLY A 29 12.01 -16.60 5.23
N ALA A 30 12.20 -15.63 6.13
CA ALA A 30 11.99 -15.86 7.56
C ALA A 30 10.53 -16.20 7.87
N GLU A 31 10.34 -17.16 8.77
CA GLU A 31 9.03 -17.57 9.26
C GLU A 31 8.60 -16.73 10.46
N LEU A 32 7.31 -16.40 10.48
CA LEU A 32 6.64 -15.67 11.53
C LEU A 32 5.41 -16.49 11.98
N GLU A 33 5.33 -16.77 13.27
CA GLU A 33 4.11 -17.28 13.91
C GLU A 33 3.37 -16.11 14.57
N VAL A 34 2.11 -15.92 14.17
CA VAL A 34 1.30 -14.78 14.58
C VAL A 34 0.15 -15.27 15.45
N ASP A 35 0.14 -14.87 16.71
CA ASP A 35 -1.02 -15.05 17.59
C ASP A 35 -2.06 -13.97 17.25
N PRO A 36 -3.19 -14.35 16.61
CA PRO A 36 -4.17 -13.38 16.12
C PRO A 36 -5.03 -12.79 17.25
N GLY A 37 -5.05 -13.39 18.43
CA GLY A 37 -6.04 -13.07 19.47
C GLY A 37 -7.47 -13.14 18.93
N ASP A 38 -8.26 -12.12 19.26
CA ASP A 38 -9.66 -11.98 18.84
C ASP A 38 -9.84 -11.28 17.49
N LEU A 39 -8.76 -11.01 16.75
CA LEU A 39 -8.86 -10.35 15.44
C LEU A 39 -9.52 -11.28 14.42
N ALA A 40 -10.42 -10.72 13.63
CA ALA A 40 -11.06 -11.43 12.52
C ALA A 40 -9.98 -12.00 11.56
N PRO A 41 -10.08 -13.27 11.12
CA PRO A 41 -9.07 -13.89 10.27
C PRO A 41 -8.72 -13.10 8.99
N GLU A 42 -9.72 -12.50 8.34
CA GLU A 42 -9.52 -11.67 7.14
C GLU A 42 -8.68 -10.43 7.43
N LEU A 43 -8.85 -9.79 8.59
CA LEU A 43 -8.03 -8.66 9.00
C LEU A 43 -6.58 -9.09 9.22
N VAL A 44 -6.36 -10.24 9.83
CA VAL A 44 -5.01 -10.77 10.05
C VAL A 44 -4.31 -11.03 8.72
N ASP A 45 -5.03 -11.60 7.75
CA ASP A 45 -4.49 -11.86 6.41
C ASP A 45 -4.18 -10.56 5.65
N ASP A 46 -5.07 -9.57 5.70
CA ASP A 46 -4.85 -8.25 5.09
C ASP A 46 -3.65 -7.52 5.71
N LEU A 47 -3.51 -7.58 7.04
CA LEU A 47 -2.39 -7.00 7.78
C LEU A 47 -1.07 -7.66 7.39
N LEU A 48 -1.02 -8.99 7.35
CA LEU A 48 0.19 -9.74 6.98
C LEU A 48 0.56 -9.52 5.51
N MET A 49 -0.42 -9.57 4.61
CA MET A 49 -0.20 -9.29 3.19
C MET A 49 0.27 -7.83 2.97
N GLY A 50 -0.38 -6.87 3.62
CA GLY A 50 0.01 -5.45 3.56
C GLY A 50 1.42 -5.21 4.08
N ALA A 51 1.82 -5.92 5.13
CA ALA A 51 3.17 -5.87 5.69
C ALA A 51 4.22 -6.67 4.86
N GLY A 52 3.85 -7.33 3.77
CA GLY A 52 4.79 -8.03 2.90
C GLY A 52 5.07 -9.48 3.30
N PHE A 53 4.18 -10.11 4.05
CA PHE A 53 4.23 -11.54 4.37
C PHE A 53 3.27 -12.34 3.50
N THR A 54 3.68 -13.56 3.13
CA THR A 54 2.78 -14.56 2.53
C THR A 54 2.21 -15.46 3.61
N VAL A 55 0.89 -15.62 3.63
CA VAL A 55 0.18 -16.51 4.54
C VAL A 55 -0.26 -17.76 3.77
N ALA A 56 0.06 -18.94 4.30
CA ALA A 56 -0.49 -20.19 3.81
C ALA A 56 -1.58 -20.63 4.80
N ARG A 57 -2.85 -20.45 4.44
CA ARG A 57 -3.97 -21.01 5.21
C ARG A 57 -4.55 -22.24 4.51
N THR A 58 -4.83 -23.25 5.30
CA THR A 58 -5.76 -24.32 4.95
C THR A 58 -7.19 -23.91 5.32
N ALA A 59 -8.19 -24.63 4.81
CA ALA A 59 -9.60 -24.37 5.15
C ALA A 59 -9.90 -24.50 6.66
N ALA A 60 -9.09 -25.29 7.39
CA ALA A 60 -9.21 -25.47 8.84
C ALA A 60 -8.76 -24.24 9.65
N ASP A 61 -8.00 -23.32 9.05
CA ASP A 61 -7.38 -22.18 9.75
C ASP A 61 -8.26 -20.93 9.80
N ARG A 62 -9.55 -21.03 9.43
CA ARG A 62 -10.47 -19.88 9.29
C ARG A 62 -11.48 -19.71 10.43
N VAL A 63 -11.31 -20.42 11.55
CA VAL A 63 -12.18 -20.33 12.74
C VAL A 63 -11.61 -19.31 13.74
N ALA A 64 -12.45 -18.50 14.39
CA ALA A 64 -12.01 -17.59 15.46
C ALA A 64 -11.45 -18.39 16.67
N GLY A 65 -10.30 -17.97 17.23
CA GLY A 65 -9.56 -18.77 18.22
C GLY A 65 -8.63 -19.84 17.62
N ALA A 66 -8.37 -19.78 16.30
CA ALA A 66 -7.47 -20.66 15.57
C ALA A 66 -6.01 -20.62 16.08
N PRO A 67 -5.21 -21.69 15.81
CA PRO A 67 -3.79 -21.73 16.12
C PRO A 67 -3.01 -20.54 15.51
N PRO A 68 -1.77 -20.28 15.97
CA PRO A 68 -0.92 -19.23 15.42
C PRO A 68 -0.85 -19.30 13.89
N VAL A 69 -1.06 -18.15 13.25
CA VAL A 69 -1.02 -18.01 11.80
C VAL A 69 0.44 -18.02 11.38
N ARG A 70 0.81 -18.99 10.53
CA ARG A 70 2.15 -19.03 9.94
C ARG A 70 2.22 -18.12 8.73
N ALA A 71 3.21 -17.23 8.73
CA ALA A 71 3.50 -16.32 7.65
C ALA A 71 4.99 -16.36 7.31
N VAL A 72 5.34 -16.06 6.06
CA VAL A 72 6.74 -16.03 5.60
C VAL A 72 7.03 -14.66 5.03
N ARG A 73 8.15 -14.05 5.43
CA ARG A 73 8.56 -12.73 4.94
C ARG A 73 8.88 -12.82 3.45
N ALA A 74 8.02 -12.26 2.61
CA ALA A 74 8.20 -12.27 1.16
C ALA A 74 9.13 -11.16 0.72
N TRP A 75 9.78 -11.29 -0.44
CA TRP A 75 10.46 -10.15 -1.07
C TRP A 75 9.41 -9.14 -1.56
N SER A 76 9.13 -8.14 -0.73
CA SER A 76 8.06 -7.15 -0.89
C SER A 76 8.38 -5.89 -0.08
N LEU A 77 7.48 -4.90 -0.16
CA LEU A 77 7.52 -3.62 0.56
C LEU A 77 6.35 -3.59 1.56
N PRO A 78 6.55 -3.27 2.84
CA PRO A 78 5.45 -3.15 3.78
C PRO A 78 4.67 -1.84 3.58
N ASP A 79 3.36 -1.90 3.81
CA ASP A 79 2.51 -0.72 3.85
C ASP A 79 2.93 0.26 4.97
N THR A 80 2.71 1.56 4.73
CA THR A 80 2.79 2.61 5.76
C THR A 80 1.43 3.29 5.82
N VAL A 81 0.53 2.71 6.60
CA VAL A 81 -0.87 3.13 6.70
C VAL A 81 -1.32 3.15 8.16
N GLY A 82 -2.39 3.87 8.44
CA GLY A 82 -2.97 3.98 9.77
C GLY A 82 -4.17 4.92 9.78
N PRO A 83 -4.77 5.19 10.95
CA PRO A 83 -5.85 6.16 11.06
C PRO A 83 -5.37 7.57 10.73
N GLY A 84 -6.31 8.46 10.37
CA GLY A 84 -6.01 9.87 10.16
C GLY A 84 -5.22 10.18 8.89
N MET A 85 -5.26 9.31 7.88
CA MET A 85 -4.71 9.62 6.55
C MET A 85 -5.55 10.72 5.87
N GLY A 86 -4.92 11.80 5.43
CA GLY A 86 -5.52 12.75 4.49
C GLY A 86 -5.53 12.20 3.06
N LEU A 87 -4.44 11.54 2.67
CA LEU A 87 -4.27 10.94 1.35
C LEU A 87 -3.64 9.55 1.48
N LEU A 88 -4.20 8.55 0.80
CA LEU A 88 -3.57 7.26 0.60
C LEU A 88 -3.00 7.18 -0.82
N VAL A 89 -1.68 7.02 -0.93
CA VAL A 89 -0.99 6.77 -2.19
C VAL A 89 -0.92 5.27 -2.44
N CYS A 90 -1.54 4.81 -3.52
CA CYS A 90 -1.47 3.43 -3.96
C CYS A 90 -0.58 3.32 -5.21
N GLY A 91 0.61 2.75 -5.04
CA GLY A 91 1.45 2.30 -6.14
C GLY A 91 0.87 1.09 -6.87
N LEU A 92 1.53 0.68 -7.95
CA LEU A 92 1.14 -0.52 -8.68
C LEU A 92 1.65 -1.78 -7.95
N ASN A 93 2.97 -1.88 -7.81
CA ASN A 93 3.67 -2.93 -7.09
C ASN A 93 5.11 -2.52 -6.77
N PRO A 94 5.76 -3.17 -5.80
CA PRO A 94 7.14 -2.86 -5.46
C PRO A 94 8.11 -3.21 -6.61
N SER A 95 8.99 -2.29 -6.96
CA SER A 95 10.19 -2.61 -7.75
C SER A 95 11.24 -3.32 -6.87
N PRO A 96 12.23 -4.03 -7.44
CA PRO A 96 13.33 -4.63 -6.67
C PRO A 96 13.98 -3.64 -5.70
N GLY A 97 14.32 -2.44 -6.18
CA GLY A 97 14.94 -1.41 -5.34
C GLY A 97 14.04 -0.89 -4.22
N ALA A 98 12.71 -0.93 -4.40
CA ALA A 98 11.77 -0.58 -3.33
C ALA A 98 11.66 -1.69 -2.28
N ALA A 99 11.63 -2.96 -2.72
CA ALA A 99 11.60 -4.11 -1.84
C ALA A 99 12.90 -4.27 -1.02
N ASP A 100 14.04 -3.93 -1.60
CA ASP A 100 15.36 -3.98 -0.95
C ASP A 100 15.57 -2.83 0.04
N SER A 101 15.15 -1.61 -0.33
CA SER A 101 15.31 -0.42 0.54
C SER A 101 14.24 -0.29 1.62
N GLY A 102 13.09 -0.95 1.45
CA GLY A 102 11.92 -0.72 2.30
C GLY A 102 11.22 0.62 2.05
N VAL A 103 11.50 1.29 0.92
CA VAL A 103 10.92 2.59 0.56
C VAL A 103 10.22 2.52 -0.81
N GLY A 104 8.95 2.89 -0.85
CA GLY A 104 8.19 3.04 -2.10
C GLY A 104 8.80 4.10 -3.00
N PHE A 105 8.72 3.92 -4.32
CA PHE A 105 9.22 4.89 -5.30
C PHE A 105 10.72 5.27 -5.12
N PHE A 106 11.53 4.37 -4.56
CA PHE A 106 12.90 4.65 -4.10
C PHE A 106 13.87 5.15 -5.18
N ARG A 107 13.86 4.53 -6.37
CA ARG A 107 14.89 4.75 -7.41
C ARG A 107 14.98 6.22 -7.84
N ALA A 108 16.19 6.71 -8.10
CA ALA A 108 16.43 8.11 -8.52
C ALA A 108 15.64 8.51 -9.78
N GLY A 109 15.41 7.57 -10.70
CA GLY A 109 14.58 7.82 -11.89
C GLY A 109 13.07 7.88 -11.61
N ASN A 110 12.59 7.57 -10.41
CA ASN A 110 11.19 7.74 -10.04
C ASN A 110 10.95 9.16 -9.49
N ARG A 111 9.94 9.83 -10.02
CA ARG A 111 9.65 11.24 -9.75
C ARG A 111 8.58 11.48 -8.70
N PHE A 112 8.11 10.43 -8.02
CA PHE A 112 7.06 10.56 -7.00
C PHE A 112 7.49 11.50 -5.86
N TRP A 113 8.61 11.23 -5.20
CA TRP A 113 9.03 12.02 -4.04
C TRP A 113 9.31 13.50 -4.39
N PRO A 114 10.05 13.82 -5.48
CA PRO A 114 10.17 15.21 -5.93
C PRO A 114 8.83 15.87 -6.22
N ALA A 115 7.90 15.17 -6.88
CA ALA A 115 6.57 15.70 -7.17
C ALA A 115 5.73 15.90 -5.89
N ALA A 116 5.83 14.99 -4.93
CA ALA A 116 5.10 15.05 -3.67
C ALA A 116 5.58 16.20 -2.78
N ILE A 117 6.90 16.43 -2.73
CA ILE A 117 7.50 17.58 -2.04
C ILE A 117 7.06 18.88 -2.71
N ALA A 118 7.18 18.98 -4.04
CA ALA A 118 6.77 20.18 -4.77
C ALA A 118 5.25 20.42 -4.72
N ALA A 119 4.44 19.36 -4.58
CA ALA A 119 3.02 19.46 -4.33
C ALA A 119 2.68 19.94 -2.92
N GLY A 120 3.64 19.88 -1.98
CA GLY A 120 3.45 20.26 -0.58
C GLY A 120 2.70 19.20 0.24
N ILE A 121 2.60 17.96 -0.26
CA ILE A 121 1.89 16.87 0.43
C ILE A 121 2.79 16.05 1.35
N VAL A 122 4.11 16.12 1.17
CA VAL A 122 5.10 15.53 2.08
C VAL A 122 6.26 16.50 2.26
N ARG A 123 6.90 16.49 3.45
CA ARG A 123 8.04 17.38 3.75
C ARG A 123 9.41 16.74 3.54
N ALA A 124 9.51 15.42 3.78
CA ALA A 124 10.76 14.69 3.75
C ALA A 124 10.85 13.74 2.55
N ASP A 125 12.01 13.71 1.89
CA ASP A 125 12.29 12.80 0.78
C ASP A 125 12.47 11.36 1.29
N ARG A 126 11.83 10.39 0.63
CA ARG A 126 11.97 8.95 0.89
C ARG A 126 11.74 8.54 2.35
N ALA A 127 10.88 9.27 3.07
CA ALA A 127 10.58 9.04 4.48
C ALA A 127 9.10 8.64 4.69
N PRO A 128 8.68 7.41 4.31
CA PRO A 128 7.27 7.02 4.33
C PRO A 128 6.64 7.05 5.74
N ARG A 129 7.43 6.83 6.79
CA ARG A 129 6.94 6.95 8.18
C ARG A 129 6.63 8.41 8.55
N ALA A 130 7.51 9.34 8.19
CA ALA A 130 7.28 10.77 8.41
C ALA A 130 6.11 11.27 7.56
N ALA A 131 6.02 10.84 6.30
CA ALA A 131 4.88 11.14 5.43
C ALA A 131 3.54 10.72 6.08
N LEU A 132 3.46 9.54 6.68
CA LEU A 132 2.25 9.11 7.38
C LEU A 132 1.99 9.91 8.67
N VAL A 133 3.00 10.00 9.54
CA VAL A 133 2.84 10.54 10.91
C VAL A 133 2.70 12.07 10.91
N ASP A 134 3.53 12.76 10.13
CA ASP A 134 3.67 14.21 10.18
C ASP A 134 2.82 14.92 9.11
N ASP A 135 2.61 14.24 7.97
CA ASP A 135 1.94 14.82 6.80
C ASP A 135 0.60 14.14 6.47
N GLY A 136 0.24 13.05 7.15
CA GLY A 136 -1.02 12.31 6.93
C GLY A 136 -1.10 11.59 5.58
N VAL A 137 0.04 11.26 4.97
CA VAL A 137 0.13 10.56 3.68
C VAL A 137 0.52 9.10 3.90
N GLY A 138 -0.46 8.21 3.74
CA GLY A 138 -0.21 6.77 3.75
C GLY A 138 0.26 6.24 2.41
N MET A 139 0.98 5.11 2.41
CA MET A 139 1.46 4.46 1.20
C MET A 139 1.21 2.95 1.22
N THR A 140 0.70 2.44 0.09
CA THR A 140 0.49 1.02 -0.17
C THR A 140 0.74 0.72 -1.65
N ASP A 141 0.64 -0.55 -2.04
CA ASP A 141 0.68 -1.00 -3.43
C ASP A 141 -0.53 -1.86 -3.75
N LEU A 142 -1.05 -1.75 -4.96
CA LEU A 142 -2.17 -2.56 -5.43
C LEU A 142 -1.80 -4.05 -5.36
N VAL A 143 -0.62 -4.41 -5.88
CA VAL A 143 -0.08 -5.78 -5.85
C VAL A 143 1.18 -5.83 -5.00
N LYS A 144 1.25 -6.74 -4.03
CA LYS A 144 2.39 -6.85 -3.11
C LYS A 144 3.58 -7.64 -3.67
N ARG A 145 3.41 -8.34 -4.80
CA ARG A 145 4.49 -9.08 -5.45
C ARG A 145 5.50 -8.14 -6.11
N THR A 146 6.77 -8.29 -5.75
CA THR A 146 7.86 -7.54 -6.38
C THR A 146 8.12 -8.05 -7.80
N THR A 147 8.16 -7.13 -8.76
CA THR A 147 8.55 -7.43 -10.15
C THR A 147 9.43 -6.33 -10.72
N ALA A 148 10.27 -6.68 -11.70
CA ALA A 148 11.08 -5.70 -12.42
C ALA A 148 10.21 -4.80 -13.30
N ARG A 149 9.14 -5.34 -13.90
CA ARG A 149 8.21 -4.62 -14.75
C ARG A 149 6.76 -4.89 -14.35
N ALA A 150 5.93 -3.86 -14.48
CA ALA A 150 4.47 -3.95 -14.30
C ALA A 150 3.81 -5.00 -15.21
N ALA A 151 4.37 -5.22 -16.40
CA ALA A 151 3.88 -6.20 -17.37
C ALA A 151 4.03 -7.66 -16.90
N ASP A 152 4.84 -7.91 -15.87
CA ASP A 152 5.03 -9.25 -15.31
C ASP A 152 3.91 -9.63 -14.32
N LEU A 153 2.97 -8.71 -14.05
CA LEU A 153 1.80 -8.93 -13.21
C LEU A 153 0.62 -9.45 -14.03
N ARG A 154 -0.14 -10.36 -13.43
CA ARG A 154 -1.30 -10.96 -14.05
C ARG A 154 -2.60 -10.19 -13.71
N PRO A 155 -3.64 -10.28 -14.56
CA PRO A 155 -4.91 -9.59 -14.33
C PRO A 155 -5.63 -9.94 -13.01
N ASP A 156 -5.55 -11.20 -12.56
CA ASP A 156 -6.07 -11.67 -11.27
C ASP A 156 -5.44 -10.91 -10.10
N GLU A 157 -4.12 -10.72 -10.12
CA GLU A 157 -3.40 -10.03 -9.04
C GLU A 157 -3.90 -8.59 -8.85
N TYR A 158 -4.24 -7.89 -9.94
CA TYR A 158 -4.80 -6.54 -9.87
C TYR A 158 -6.20 -6.52 -9.25
N ARG A 159 -7.04 -7.51 -9.54
CA ARG A 159 -8.40 -7.60 -8.98
C ARG A 159 -8.36 -7.93 -7.49
N ASP A 160 -7.54 -8.91 -7.11
CA ASP A 160 -7.34 -9.30 -5.71
C ASP A 160 -6.73 -8.14 -4.91
N GLY A 161 -5.74 -7.47 -5.51
CA GLY A 161 -5.13 -6.25 -4.98
C GLY A 161 -6.13 -5.13 -4.75
N MET A 162 -7.04 -4.90 -5.70
CA MET A 162 -8.09 -3.89 -5.57
C MET A 162 -9.02 -4.22 -4.40
N ALA A 163 -9.45 -5.48 -4.27
CA ALA A 163 -10.29 -5.91 -3.16
C ALA A 163 -9.61 -5.70 -1.79
N ARG A 164 -8.29 -5.97 -1.71
CA ARG A 164 -7.48 -5.69 -0.50
C ARG A 164 -7.41 -4.20 -0.18
N VAL A 165 -7.11 -3.36 -1.17
CA VAL A 165 -7.06 -1.90 -0.98
C VAL A 165 -8.42 -1.36 -0.54
N GLU A 166 -9.52 -1.89 -1.07
CA GLU A 166 -10.86 -1.50 -0.63
C GLU A 166 -11.12 -1.86 0.84
N ARG A 167 -10.68 -3.04 1.32
CA ARG A 167 -10.79 -3.40 2.73
C ARG A 167 -9.93 -2.51 3.62
N LEU A 168 -8.71 -2.19 3.19
CA LEU A 168 -7.81 -1.26 3.87
C LEU A 168 -8.44 0.13 4.00
N VAL A 169 -9.03 0.66 2.92
CA VAL A 169 -9.72 1.95 2.92
C VAL A 169 -10.98 1.92 3.77
N ARG A 170 -11.77 0.84 3.75
CA ARG A 170 -12.93 0.70 4.65
C ARG A 170 -12.52 0.68 6.13
N ARG A 171 -11.35 0.12 6.44
CA ARG A 171 -10.83 0.06 7.81
C ARG A 171 -10.29 1.40 8.29
N TRP A 172 -9.45 2.04 7.49
CA TRP A 172 -8.85 3.33 7.78
C TRP A 172 -9.16 4.29 6.64
N PRO A 173 -10.36 4.89 6.64
CA PRO A 173 -10.79 5.75 5.54
C PRO A 173 -9.88 6.98 5.45
N PRO A 174 -9.12 7.15 4.35
CA PRO A 174 -8.41 8.38 4.10
C PRO A 174 -9.37 9.44 3.57
N GLY A 175 -8.95 10.71 3.56
CA GLY A 175 -9.69 11.78 2.89
C GLY A 175 -9.83 11.56 1.37
N ALA A 176 -8.81 10.96 0.74
CA ALA A 176 -8.83 10.53 -0.66
C ALA A 176 -7.84 9.38 -0.91
N VAL A 177 -8.03 8.66 -2.01
CA VAL A 177 -7.05 7.67 -2.52
C VAL A 177 -6.52 8.12 -3.88
N VAL A 178 -5.21 8.05 -4.08
CA VAL A 178 -4.59 8.26 -5.39
C VAL A 178 -3.90 6.99 -5.88
N PHE A 179 -4.32 6.49 -7.04
CA PHE A 179 -3.65 5.40 -7.74
C PHE A 179 -2.60 5.96 -8.70
N VAL A 180 -1.34 5.56 -8.48
CA VAL A 180 -0.19 6.01 -9.28
C VAL A 180 0.06 5.03 -10.42
N GLY A 181 -0.30 5.44 -11.63
CA GLY A 181 -0.26 4.61 -12.83
C GLY A 181 -1.61 3.99 -13.17
N LEU A 182 -2.03 4.13 -14.42
CA LEU A 182 -3.38 3.75 -14.86
C LEU A 182 -3.54 2.24 -15.11
N ALA A 183 -2.45 1.48 -15.24
CA ALA A 183 -2.50 0.08 -15.69
C ALA A 183 -3.35 -0.79 -14.76
N GLY A 184 -3.07 -0.76 -13.45
CA GLY A 184 -3.80 -1.54 -12.47
C GLY A 184 -5.28 -1.14 -12.41
N TRP A 185 -5.56 0.16 -12.38
CA TRP A 185 -6.94 0.67 -12.40
C TRP A 185 -7.70 0.26 -13.67
N ARG A 186 -7.05 0.31 -14.84
CA ARG A 186 -7.67 -0.09 -16.10
C ARG A 186 -8.00 -1.57 -16.18
N ILE A 187 -7.18 -2.41 -15.55
CA ILE A 187 -7.40 -3.84 -15.53
C ILE A 187 -8.46 -4.23 -14.50
N ALA A 188 -8.41 -3.62 -13.31
CA ALA A 188 -9.27 -3.99 -12.19
C ALA A 188 -10.64 -3.29 -12.19
N VAL A 189 -10.75 -2.08 -12.78
CA VAL A 189 -11.91 -1.21 -12.60
C VAL A 189 -12.46 -0.68 -13.94
N ASP A 190 -11.71 0.16 -14.64
CA ASP A 190 -12.20 0.83 -15.85
C ASP A 190 -11.14 0.87 -16.95
N ARG A 191 -11.32 0.00 -17.95
CA ARG A 191 -10.42 -0.14 -19.11
C ARG A 191 -10.15 1.16 -19.86
N HIS A 192 -11.06 2.13 -19.79
CA HIS A 192 -10.97 3.39 -20.53
C HIS A 192 -10.48 4.57 -19.71
N ALA A 193 -10.19 4.36 -18.43
CA ALA A 193 -9.83 5.41 -17.49
C ALA A 193 -8.78 6.37 -18.03
N ARG A 194 -8.95 7.65 -17.73
CA ARG A 194 -8.00 8.74 -17.99
C ARG A 194 -7.51 9.33 -16.67
N PRO A 195 -6.37 10.02 -16.65
CA PRO A 195 -5.93 10.70 -15.44
C PRO A 195 -6.98 11.70 -14.95
N GLY A 196 -7.23 11.74 -13.64
CA GLY A 196 -8.25 12.60 -13.04
C GLY A 196 -9.01 11.93 -11.91
N VAL A 197 -10.09 12.59 -11.47
CA VAL A 197 -11.05 12.05 -10.52
C VAL A 197 -11.78 10.87 -11.17
N ALA A 198 -11.81 9.72 -10.49
CA ALA A 198 -12.56 8.58 -10.96
C ALA A 198 -14.05 8.72 -10.57
N GLU A 199 -14.94 8.24 -11.45
CA GLU A 199 -16.37 8.14 -11.13
C GLU A 199 -16.62 7.17 -9.95
N ARG A 200 -15.82 6.10 -9.88
CA ARG A 200 -15.89 5.12 -8.81
C ARG A 200 -15.22 5.64 -7.54
N ARG A 201 -15.95 5.55 -6.42
CA ARG A 201 -15.44 5.74 -5.06
C ARG A 201 -15.14 4.40 -4.37
N ILE A 202 -14.39 4.44 -3.27
CA ILE A 202 -14.25 3.29 -2.36
C ILE A 202 -15.04 3.60 -1.09
N GLY A 203 -16.27 3.08 -1.00
CA GLY A 203 -17.25 3.62 -0.06
C GLY A 203 -17.52 5.09 -0.39
N GLU A 204 -17.43 5.96 0.60
CA GLU A 204 -17.56 7.41 0.40
C GLU A 204 -16.24 8.09 -0.02
N VAL A 205 -15.12 7.36 0.00
CA VAL A 205 -13.79 7.94 -0.23
C VAL A 205 -13.57 8.23 -1.72
N PRO A 206 -13.28 9.49 -2.09
CA PRO A 206 -13.02 9.85 -3.47
C PRO A 206 -11.71 9.23 -3.97
N VAL A 207 -11.69 8.86 -5.24
CA VAL A 207 -10.53 8.25 -5.89
C VAL A 207 -10.01 9.15 -7.00
N TYR A 208 -8.69 9.31 -7.05
CA TYR A 208 -7.96 9.93 -8.14
C TYR A 208 -7.06 8.90 -8.80
N VAL A 209 -6.95 8.94 -10.13
CA VAL A 209 -6.01 8.10 -10.89
C VAL A 209 -5.05 9.03 -11.62
N MET A 210 -3.74 8.83 -11.44
CA MET A 210 -2.72 9.69 -12.06
C MET A 210 -1.73 8.90 -12.91
N PRO A 211 -0.99 9.55 -13.83
CA PRO A 211 0.05 8.88 -14.62
C PRO A 211 1.14 8.25 -13.73
N SER A 212 1.91 7.32 -14.32
CA SER A 212 3.04 6.72 -13.59
C SER A 212 4.13 7.76 -13.35
N THR A 213 4.68 7.76 -12.15
CA THR A 213 5.83 8.59 -11.74
C THR A 213 7.18 8.02 -12.17
N SER A 214 7.20 6.79 -12.72
CA SER A 214 8.42 6.17 -13.26
C SER A 214 9.06 7.06 -14.32
N GLY A 215 10.39 7.19 -14.32
CA GLY A 215 11.13 7.91 -15.36
C GLY A 215 11.01 7.28 -16.75
N LEU A 216 10.56 6.02 -16.84
CA LEU A 216 10.21 5.38 -18.12
C LEU A 216 8.96 5.99 -18.76
N ASN A 217 8.12 6.68 -17.97
CA ASN A 217 6.99 7.44 -18.49
C ASN A 217 7.46 8.84 -18.96
N ALA A 218 8.02 8.92 -20.17
CA ALA A 218 8.49 10.18 -20.74
C ALA A 218 7.35 11.17 -21.10
N GLY A 219 6.10 10.69 -21.16
CA GLY A 219 4.94 11.48 -21.59
C GLY A 219 4.27 12.33 -20.50
N THR A 220 4.85 12.41 -19.29
CA THR A 220 4.34 13.27 -18.22
C THR A 220 5.52 13.96 -17.55
N THR A 221 5.48 15.29 -17.51
CA THR A 221 6.47 16.16 -16.88
C THR A 221 6.38 16.12 -15.35
N LEU A 222 7.40 16.64 -14.66
CA LEU A 222 7.35 16.75 -13.20
C LEU A 222 6.21 17.67 -12.75
N ASP A 223 6.02 18.81 -13.41
CA ASP A 223 5.00 19.79 -13.06
C ASP A 223 3.58 19.24 -13.23
N GLU A 224 3.34 18.42 -14.26
CA GLU A 224 2.06 17.71 -14.41
C GLU A 224 1.84 16.70 -13.27
N LEU A 225 2.87 15.96 -12.85
CA LEU A 225 2.77 15.05 -11.70
C LEU A 225 2.47 15.82 -10.39
N VAL A 226 3.09 16.99 -10.21
CA VAL A 226 2.78 17.90 -9.09
C VAL A 226 1.32 18.33 -9.13
N GLY A 227 0.81 18.73 -10.30
CA GLY A 227 -0.59 19.11 -10.50
C GLY A 227 -1.55 17.98 -10.15
N HIS A 228 -1.26 16.75 -10.58
CA HIS A 228 -2.05 15.57 -10.23
C HIS A 228 -2.09 15.29 -8.73
N LEU A 229 -0.94 15.38 -8.04
CA LEU A 229 -0.88 15.14 -6.59
C LEU A 229 -1.63 16.22 -5.80
N ARG A 230 -1.52 17.50 -6.21
CA ARG A 230 -2.32 18.59 -5.62
C ARG A 230 -3.82 18.36 -5.83
N ALA A 231 -4.22 17.99 -7.05
CA ALA A 231 -5.62 17.72 -7.35
C ALA A 231 -6.16 16.53 -6.53
N ALA A 232 -5.38 15.46 -6.37
CA ALA A 232 -5.76 14.32 -5.55
C ALA A 232 -5.88 14.70 -4.06
N ALA A 233 -4.92 15.45 -3.52
CA ALA A 233 -4.95 15.92 -2.13
C ALA A 233 -6.14 16.86 -1.86
N ALA A 234 -6.51 17.70 -2.84
CA ALA A 234 -7.65 18.61 -2.72
C ALA A 234 -9.02 17.90 -2.66
N LEU A 235 -9.10 16.61 -3.01
CA LEU A 235 -10.32 15.81 -2.84
C LEU A 235 -10.56 15.44 -1.37
N ALA A 236 -9.51 15.42 -0.54
CA ALA A 236 -9.68 15.24 0.89
C ALA A 236 -10.42 16.45 1.45
N ALA A 237 -11.55 16.21 2.11
CA ALA A 237 -12.29 17.28 2.77
C ALA A 237 -11.36 18.04 3.74
N PRO A 238 -11.49 19.37 3.86
CA PRO A 238 -10.83 20.10 4.93
C PRO A 238 -11.26 19.48 6.27
N ARG A 239 -10.28 19.20 7.14
CA ARG A 239 -10.57 18.76 8.51
C ARG A 239 -11.22 19.86 9.32
#